data_AF-W7QV56-F1
#
_entry.id   AF-W7QV56-F1
#
_cell.length_a   1.000
_cell.length_b   1.000
_cell.length_c   1.000
_cell.angle_alpha   90.00
_cell.angle_beta   90.00
_cell.angle_gamma   90.00
#
_symmetry.space_group_name_H-M   'P 1'
#
loop_
_entity.id
_entity.type
_entity.pdbx_description
1 polymer ?
#
loop_
_entity_poly.entity_id
_entity_poly.type
_entity_poly.pdbx_seq_one_letter_code
_entity_poly.pdbx_strand_id
1 'polypeptide(L)'
;MMFKRQLYNTGVRAIGINTAIALIIGSLMMARLYAALPPGKSMVEFYANFFVIVVIRELGPLISGVILIARSATAITAELGHLKLYNEFEVLKAQQMSPVFIFLLPVFFAFPLSLLLMFIFFNAVSISSAYLVILLDDPSLSFTVFLSAILAKVTALEVVITLSKALIGGSMVGLISLHFSGRVAGRFTDISRAISSSTTAQLIAFFTLNVVLSLMAYKL
;
A
#
# COMPACT_ATOMS: atom_id res chain seq x y z
N MET A 1 10.56 17.64 -12.18
CA MET A 1 10.55 17.99 -10.74
C MET A 1 9.31 17.44 -10.01
N MET A 2 8.11 17.57 -10.57
CA MET A 2 6.86 17.08 -9.95
C MET A 2 6.82 15.57 -9.65
N PHE A 3 7.34 14.69 -10.52
CA PHE A 3 7.38 13.24 -10.24
C PHE A 3 8.13 12.91 -8.94
N LYS A 4 9.31 13.51 -8.72
CA LYS A 4 10.09 13.32 -7.48
C LYS A 4 9.32 13.81 -6.25
N ARG A 5 8.64 14.97 -6.37
CA ARG A 5 7.79 15.51 -5.31
C ARG A 5 6.63 14.56 -4.99
N GLN A 6 5.98 14.01 -6.02
CA GLN A 6 4.88 13.07 -5.86
C GLN A 6 5.34 11.76 -5.25
N LEU A 7 6.48 11.20 -5.67
CA LEU A 7 7.03 9.99 -5.07
C LEU A 7 7.41 10.20 -3.60
N TYR A 8 8.06 11.32 -3.28
CA TYR A 8 8.45 11.66 -1.91
C TYR A 8 7.24 11.89 -1.01
N ASN A 9 6.27 12.67 -1.47
CA ASN A 9 5.08 12.94 -0.68
C ASN A 9 4.25 11.66 -0.54
N THR A 10 3.99 10.93 -1.61
CA THR A 10 3.09 9.77 -1.61
C THR A 10 3.66 8.59 -0.83
N GLY A 11 4.95 8.25 -1.05
CA GLY A 11 5.61 7.11 -0.41
C GLY A 11 6.30 7.49 0.90
N VAL A 12 7.34 8.33 0.84
CA VAL A 12 8.26 8.56 1.97
C VAL A 12 7.54 9.16 3.17
N ARG A 13 6.71 10.18 2.97
CA ARG A 13 6.00 10.77 4.10
C ARG A 13 4.91 9.86 4.68
N ALA A 14 4.49 8.80 3.98
CA ALA A 14 3.55 7.80 4.49
C ALA A 14 4.23 6.69 5.32
N ILE A 15 5.58 6.68 5.38
CA ILE A 15 6.34 5.68 6.14
C ILE A 15 5.94 5.68 7.61
N GLY A 16 5.78 6.83 8.27
CA GLY A 16 5.52 6.87 9.71
C GLY A 16 4.27 6.07 10.15
N ILE A 17 3.14 6.29 9.47
CA ILE A 17 1.90 5.55 9.76
C ILE A 17 2.00 4.08 9.32
N ASN A 18 2.70 3.80 8.22
CA ASN A 18 2.94 2.44 7.73
C ASN A 18 3.80 1.64 8.72
N THR A 19 4.84 2.24 9.30
CA THR A 19 5.67 1.66 10.36
C THR A 19 4.84 1.34 11.59
N ALA A 20 4.05 2.30 12.08
CA ALA A 20 3.25 2.11 13.30
C ALA A 20 2.28 0.93 13.15
N ILE A 21 1.58 0.83 12.02
CA ILE A 21 0.66 -0.27 11.74
C ILE A 21 1.40 -1.60 11.53
N ALA A 22 2.54 -1.59 10.80
CA ALA A 22 3.36 -2.78 10.61
C ALA A 22 3.90 -3.36 11.92
N LEU A 23 4.34 -2.48 12.84
CA LEU A 23 4.80 -2.86 14.17
C LEU A 23 3.69 -3.58 14.93
N ILE A 24 2.50 -2.99 14.99
CA ILE A 24 1.33 -3.54 15.69
C ILE A 24 0.93 -4.89 15.10
N ILE A 25 0.91 -5.02 13.77
CA ILE A 25 0.46 -6.25 13.12
C ILE A 25 1.47 -7.38 13.30
N GLY A 26 2.76 -7.11 13.12
CA GLY A 26 3.79 -8.13 13.32
C GLY A 26 3.83 -8.65 14.76
N SER A 27 3.76 -7.74 15.74
CA SER A 27 3.75 -8.11 17.16
C SER A 27 2.48 -8.85 17.55
N LEU A 28 1.31 -8.38 17.13
CA LEU A 28 0.03 -9.03 17.41
C LEU A 28 -0.05 -10.42 16.78
N MET A 29 0.40 -10.57 15.54
CA MET A 29 0.41 -11.88 14.88
C MET A 29 1.28 -12.87 15.65
N MET A 30 2.50 -12.48 16.01
CA MET A 30 3.41 -13.33 16.77
C MET A 30 2.79 -13.76 18.11
N ALA A 31 2.26 -12.82 18.89
CA ALA A 31 1.65 -13.10 20.18
C ALA A 31 0.43 -14.05 20.07
N ARG A 32 -0.39 -13.90 19.04
CA ARG A 32 -1.58 -14.76 18.82
C ARG A 32 -1.21 -16.15 18.33
N LEU A 33 -0.23 -16.25 17.43
CA LEU A 33 0.24 -17.53 16.91
C LEU A 33 0.95 -18.36 17.98
N TYR A 34 1.67 -17.70 18.89
CA TYR A 34 2.31 -18.36 20.03
C TYR A 34 1.29 -19.08 20.92
N ALA A 35 0.18 -18.40 21.25
CA ALA A 35 -0.91 -18.98 22.03
C ALA A 35 -1.68 -20.09 21.30
N ALA A 36 -1.62 -20.14 19.96
CA ALA A 36 -2.34 -21.09 19.12
C ALA A 36 -1.47 -22.25 18.61
N LEU A 37 -0.24 -22.39 19.11
CA LEU A 37 0.72 -23.37 18.63
C LEU A 37 0.25 -24.81 18.92
N PRO A 38 0.12 -25.69 17.91
CA PRO A 38 -0.18 -27.09 18.15
C PRO A 38 0.99 -27.81 18.86
N PRO A 39 0.71 -28.75 19.79
CA PRO A 39 1.76 -29.48 20.49
C PRO A 39 2.66 -30.24 19.50
N GLY A 40 3.97 -30.09 19.65
CA GLY A 40 5.00 -30.77 18.85
C GLY A 40 5.43 -30.07 17.55
N LYS A 41 4.94 -28.86 17.25
CA LYS A 41 5.43 -28.07 16.10
C LYS A 41 6.43 -26.99 16.52
N SER A 42 7.42 -26.75 15.66
CA SER A 42 8.33 -25.61 15.81
C SER A 42 7.55 -24.30 15.64
N MET A 43 7.66 -23.42 16.63
CA MET A 43 7.03 -22.10 16.61
C MET A 43 7.49 -21.27 15.40
N VAL A 44 8.77 -21.35 15.06
CA VAL A 44 9.38 -20.61 13.95
C VAL A 44 8.78 -21.04 12.61
N GLU A 45 8.60 -22.34 12.38
CA GLU A 45 8.03 -22.84 11.13
C GLU A 45 6.52 -22.55 11.03
N PHE A 46 5.80 -22.69 12.14
CA PHE A 46 4.37 -22.38 12.19
C PHE A 46 4.12 -20.90 11.91
N TYR A 47 4.88 -20.02 12.57
CA TYR A 47 4.84 -18.59 12.33
C TYR A 47 5.21 -18.25 10.89
N ALA A 48 6.32 -18.79 10.36
CA ALA A 48 6.78 -18.51 9.01
C ALA A 48 5.70 -18.83 7.95
N ASN A 49 5.07 -20.01 8.04
CA ASN A 49 3.99 -20.38 7.11
C ASN A 49 2.80 -19.42 7.21
N PHE A 50 2.32 -19.14 8.42
CA PHE A 50 1.17 -18.25 8.61
C PHE A 50 1.47 -16.81 8.20
N PHE A 51 2.66 -16.32 8.51
CA PHE A 51 3.08 -14.96 8.19
C PHE A 51 3.15 -14.72 6.68
N VAL A 52 3.72 -15.66 5.92
CA VAL A 52 3.77 -15.54 4.46
C VAL A 52 2.35 -15.53 3.88
N ILE A 53 1.50 -16.49 4.27
CA ILE A 53 0.15 -16.62 3.73
C ILE A 53 -0.74 -15.42 4.07
N VAL A 54 -0.68 -14.92 5.31
CA VAL A 54 -1.60 -13.89 5.77
C VAL A 54 -1.01 -12.49 5.60
N VAL A 55 0.22 -12.28 6.08
CA VAL A 55 0.82 -10.94 6.12
C VAL A 55 1.40 -10.56 4.78
N ILE A 56 2.32 -11.35 4.23
CA ILE A 56 3.00 -10.98 2.98
C ILE A 56 2.03 -10.96 1.79
N ARG A 57 1.13 -11.95 1.69
CA ARG A 57 0.27 -12.11 0.51
C ARG A 57 -1.00 -11.25 0.52
N GLU A 58 -1.58 -11.02 1.69
CA GLU A 58 -2.89 -10.38 1.80
C GLU A 58 -2.80 -9.05 2.55
N LEU A 59 -2.40 -9.06 3.82
CA LEU A 59 -2.45 -7.85 4.66
C LEU A 59 -1.46 -6.77 4.22
N GLY A 60 -0.25 -7.14 3.80
CA GLY A 60 0.79 -6.20 3.40
C GLY A 60 0.34 -5.28 2.27
N PRO A 61 -0.01 -5.80 1.08
CA PRO A 61 -0.48 -4.98 -0.02
C PRO A 61 -1.78 -4.26 0.33
N LEU A 62 -2.69 -4.92 1.05
CA LEU A 62 -3.99 -4.38 1.41
C LEU A 62 -3.86 -3.14 2.32
N ILE A 63 -3.06 -3.24 3.38
CA ILE A 63 -2.91 -2.18 4.37
C ILE A 63 -2.10 -1.02 3.82
N SER A 64 -0.98 -1.29 3.14
CA SER A 64 -0.22 -0.23 2.48
C SER A 64 -1.08 0.50 1.43
N GLY A 65 -1.98 -0.20 0.74
CA GLY A 65 -2.93 0.40 -0.20
C GLY A 65 -3.99 1.26 0.48
N VAL A 66 -4.58 0.81 1.58
CA VAL A 66 -5.54 1.61 2.36
C VAL A 66 -4.89 2.90 2.88
N ILE A 67 -3.66 2.81 3.38
CA ILE A 67 -2.89 3.99 3.83
C ILE A 67 -2.64 4.95 2.66
N LEU A 68 -2.20 4.42 1.51
CA LEU A 68 -2.00 5.21 0.30
C LEU A 68 -3.27 5.97 -0.10
N ILE A 69 -4.42 5.27 -0.10
CA ILE A 69 -5.73 5.85 -0.42
C ILE A 69 -6.10 6.94 0.58
N ALA A 70 -6.10 6.63 1.87
CA ALA A 70 -6.59 7.52 2.92
C ALA A 70 -5.82 8.84 2.97
N ARG A 71 -4.53 8.83 2.65
CA ARG A 71 -3.63 9.93 2.96
C ARG A 71 -3.02 10.59 1.72
N SER A 72 -2.56 9.82 0.76
CA SER A 72 -1.86 10.35 -0.41
C SER A 72 -2.82 10.56 -1.58
N ALA A 73 -3.75 9.63 -1.82
CA ALA A 73 -4.76 9.77 -2.87
C ALA A 73 -5.73 10.92 -2.59
N THR A 74 -6.18 11.06 -1.34
CA THR A 74 -7.02 12.19 -0.88
C THR A 74 -6.34 13.54 -1.09
N ALA A 75 -5.06 13.66 -0.72
CA ALA A 75 -4.27 14.87 -0.91
C ALA A 75 -4.14 15.24 -2.39
N ILE A 76 -3.91 14.24 -3.27
CA ILE A 76 -3.84 14.46 -4.71
C ILE A 76 -5.19 14.84 -5.29
N THR A 77 -6.26 14.20 -4.84
CA THR A 77 -7.61 14.53 -5.28
C THR A 77 -7.94 15.99 -4.93
N ALA A 78 -7.52 16.45 -3.74
CA ALA A 78 -7.65 17.83 -3.30
C ALA A 78 -6.77 18.80 -4.11
N GLU A 79 -5.47 18.53 -4.26
CA GLU A 79 -4.52 19.37 -4.99
C GLU A 79 -5.00 19.61 -6.43
N LEU A 80 -5.35 18.55 -7.14
CA LEU A 80 -5.86 18.65 -8.51
C LEU A 80 -7.25 19.28 -8.58
N GLY A 81 -8.10 19.07 -7.56
CA GLY A 81 -9.38 19.73 -7.44
C GLY A 81 -9.25 21.26 -7.28
N HIS A 82 -8.27 21.70 -6.48
CA HIS A 82 -7.93 23.12 -6.35
C HIS A 82 -7.43 23.71 -7.67
N LEU A 83 -6.49 23.04 -8.35
CA LEU A 83 -6.00 23.48 -9.66
C LEU A 83 -7.13 23.62 -10.68
N LYS A 84 -8.12 22.72 -10.62
CA LYS A 84 -9.31 22.82 -11.47
C LYS A 84 -10.19 24.00 -11.08
N LEU A 85 -10.42 24.21 -9.79
CA LEU A 85 -11.28 25.29 -9.28
C LEU A 85 -10.75 26.68 -9.69
N TYR A 86 -9.42 26.84 -9.70
CA TYR A 86 -8.76 28.09 -10.09
C TYR A 86 -8.41 28.18 -11.59
N ASN A 87 -8.92 27.26 -12.42
CA ASN A 87 -8.67 27.21 -13.87
C ASN A 87 -7.18 27.17 -14.25
N GLU A 88 -6.29 26.68 -13.38
CA GLU A 88 -4.85 26.63 -13.68
C GLU A 88 -4.54 25.70 -14.87
N PHE A 89 -5.38 24.69 -15.11
CA PHE A 89 -5.26 23.85 -16.30
C PHE A 89 -5.47 24.62 -17.61
N GLU A 90 -6.31 25.65 -17.62
CA GLU A 90 -6.55 26.50 -18.79
C GLU A 90 -5.40 27.48 -18.98
N VAL A 91 -4.87 28.03 -17.89
CA VAL A 91 -3.67 28.88 -17.91
C VAL A 91 -2.49 28.16 -18.54
N LEU A 92 -2.24 26.90 -18.16
CA LEU A 92 -1.17 26.10 -18.77
C LEU A 92 -1.38 25.83 -20.25
N LYS A 93 -2.62 25.55 -20.67
CA LYS A 93 -2.95 25.39 -22.09
C LYS A 93 -2.73 26.67 -22.88
N ALA A 94 -3.05 27.83 -22.31
CA ALA A 94 -2.78 29.13 -22.92
C ALA A 94 -1.27 29.40 -23.10
N GLN A 95 -0.44 28.84 -22.21
CA GLN A 95 1.02 28.86 -22.32
C GLN A 95 1.59 27.76 -23.24
N GLN A 96 0.74 27.06 -24.01
CA GLN A 96 1.13 25.94 -24.88
C GLN A 96 1.79 24.76 -24.14
N MET A 97 1.57 24.67 -22.82
CA MET A 97 2.05 23.57 -22.00
C MET A 97 0.95 22.53 -21.84
N SER A 98 1.29 21.25 -22.03
CA SER A 98 0.31 20.17 -21.87
C SER A 98 0.14 19.79 -20.39
N PRO A 99 -1.04 20.00 -19.78
CA PRO A 99 -1.29 19.67 -18.38
C PRO A 99 -1.24 18.16 -18.10
N VAL A 100 -1.46 17.34 -19.13
CA VAL A 100 -1.41 15.87 -19.03
C VAL A 100 0.00 15.40 -18.64
N PHE A 101 1.03 15.95 -19.29
CA PHE A 101 2.41 15.57 -18.98
C PHE A 101 2.90 16.10 -17.63
N ILE A 102 2.34 17.22 -17.18
CA ILE A 102 2.75 17.89 -15.94
C ILE A 102 2.12 17.21 -14.72
N PHE A 103 0.87 16.78 -14.80
CA PHE A 103 0.13 16.25 -13.64
C PHE A 103 -0.27 14.78 -13.77
N LEU A 104 -0.79 14.36 -14.93
CA LEU A 104 -1.37 13.03 -15.10
C LEU A 104 -0.29 11.93 -15.06
N LEU A 105 0.79 12.12 -15.83
CA LEU A 105 1.90 11.18 -15.88
C LEU A 105 2.55 10.96 -14.51
N PRO A 106 2.92 12.01 -13.76
CA PRO A 106 3.51 11.82 -12.44
C PRO A 106 2.65 11.01 -11.48
N VAL A 107 1.33 11.24 -11.45
CA VAL A 107 0.42 10.49 -10.58
C VAL A 107 0.35 9.02 -11.01
N PHE A 108 0.20 8.76 -12.30
CA PHE A 108 0.08 7.41 -12.85
C PHE A 108 1.30 6.53 -12.54
N PHE A 109 2.51 7.09 -12.58
CA PHE A 109 3.74 6.35 -12.28
C PHE A 109 4.15 6.39 -10.81
N ALA A 110 3.88 7.48 -10.08
CA ALA A 110 4.34 7.62 -8.69
C ALA A 110 3.53 6.75 -7.73
N PHE A 111 2.23 6.57 -7.96
CA PHE A 111 1.36 5.77 -7.09
C PHE A 111 1.71 4.27 -7.05
N PRO A 112 1.84 3.55 -8.19
CA PRO A 112 2.23 2.13 -8.17
C PRO A 112 3.61 1.92 -7.56
N LEU A 113 4.57 2.79 -7.88
CA LEU A 113 5.90 2.72 -7.31
C LEU A 113 5.90 2.99 -5.79
N SER A 114 5.12 3.99 -5.34
CA SER A 114 4.96 4.26 -3.90
C SER A 114 4.34 3.08 -3.18
N LEU A 115 3.28 2.47 -3.73
CA LEU A 115 2.61 1.34 -3.11
C LEU A 115 3.55 0.14 -2.97
N LEU A 116 4.31 -0.16 -4.03
CA LEU A 116 5.30 -1.24 -4.04
C LEU A 116 6.36 -1.03 -2.94
N LEU A 117 6.92 0.18 -2.85
CA LEU A 117 7.94 0.49 -1.84
C LEU A 117 7.36 0.46 -0.42
N MET A 118 6.14 0.97 -0.21
CA MET A 118 5.46 0.93 1.08
C MET A 118 5.17 -0.50 1.53
N PHE A 119 4.76 -1.37 0.60
CA PHE A 119 4.51 -2.79 0.86
C PHE A 119 5.78 -3.54 1.29
N ILE A 120 6.88 -3.37 0.54
CA ILE A 120 8.16 -4.02 0.87
C ILE A 120 8.63 -3.57 2.26
N PHE A 121 8.54 -2.27 2.52
CA PHE A 121 8.91 -1.70 3.81
C PHE A 121 7.99 -2.20 4.94
N PHE A 122 6.68 -2.29 4.70
CA PHE A 122 5.71 -2.82 5.66
C PHE A 122 6.08 -4.23 6.11
N ASN A 123 6.41 -5.12 5.16
CA ASN A 123 6.81 -6.49 5.48
C ASN A 123 8.10 -6.53 6.29
N ALA A 124 9.12 -5.73 5.92
CA ALA A 124 10.38 -5.68 6.64
C ALA A 124 10.19 -5.25 8.11
N VAL A 125 9.38 -4.22 8.35
CA VAL A 125 9.06 -3.75 9.70
C VAL A 125 8.23 -4.78 10.47
N SER A 126 7.26 -5.42 9.81
CA SER A 126 6.39 -6.43 10.43
C SER A 126 7.16 -7.69 10.85
N ILE A 127 8.11 -8.14 10.03
CA ILE A 127 9.03 -9.25 10.39
C ILE A 127 9.90 -8.85 11.59
N SER A 128 10.43 -7.62 11.58
CA SER A 128 11.27 -7.12 12.67
C SER A 128 10.51 -7.03 13.99
N SER A 129 9.26 -6.54 13.97
CA SER A 129 8.45 -6.44 15.19
C SER A 129 8.02 -7.79 15.74
N ALA A 130 7.73 -8.75 14.87
CA ALA A 130 7.44 -10.11 15.28
C ALA A 130 8.66 -10.79 15.93
N TYR A 131 9.85 -10.56 15.37
CA TYR A 131 11.09 -11.06 15.95
C TYR A 131 11.36 -10.46 17.35
N LEU A 132 11.03 -9.18 17.56
CA LEU A 132 11.16 -8.59 18.89
C LEU A 132 10.25 -9.25 19.92
N VAL A 133 9.06 -9.72 19.52
CA VAL A 133 8.16 -10.44 20.42
C VAL A 133 8.68 -11.85 20.73
N ILE A 134 9.11 -12.62 19.71
CA ILE A 134 9.62 -13.99 19.95
C ILE A 134 10.87 -13.99 20.83
N LEU A 135 11.72 -12.95 20.73
CA LEU A 135 12.93 -12.83 21.52
C LEU A 135 12.65 -12.72 23.03
N LEU A 136 11.46 -12.26 23.42
CA LEU A 136 11.06 -12.20 24.83
C LEU A 136 10.78 -13.60 25.42
N ASP A 137 10.34 -14.54 24.58
CA ASP A 137 10.01 -15.91 24.98
C ASP A 137 11.18 -16.88 24.76
N ASP A 138 11.92 -16.73 23.64
CA ASP A 138 13.11 -17.52 23.31
C ASP A 138 14.29 -16.60 22.96
N PRO A 139 15.09 -16.20 23.97
CA PRO A 139 16.25 -15.33 23.77
C PRO A 139 17.39 -15.96 22.94
N SER A 140 17.37 -17.28 22.74
CA SER A 140 18.43 -18.01 22.04
C SER A 140 18.26 -18.02 20.52
N LEU A 141 17.08 -17.65 20.03
CA LEU A 141 16.76 -17.65 18.61
C LEU A 141 17.50 -16.54 17.87
N SER A 142 18.32 -16.91 16.88
CA SER A 142 18.97 -15.94 16.00
C SER A 142 18.00 -15.35 14.96
N PHE A 143 18.08 -14.04 14.73
CA PHE A 143 17.35 -13.34 13.67
C PHE A 143 17.55 -13.97 12.29
N THR A 144 18.76 -14.47 12.01
CA THR A 144 19.08 -15.09 10.72
C THR A 144 18.29 -16.38 10.50
N VAL A 145 18.14 -17.21 11.53
CA VAL A 145 17.34 -18.44 11.48
C VAL A 145 15.87 -18.09 11.25
N PHE A 146 15.34 -17.14 12.02
CA PHE A 146 13.96 -16.68 11.87
C PHE A 146 13.67 -16.12 10.46
N LEU A 147 14.54 -15.24 9.96
CA LEU A 147 14.39 -14.66 8.63
C LEU A 147 14.51 -15.70 7.53
N SER A 148 15.45 -16.65 7.65
CA SER A 148 15.63 -17.74 6.69
C SER A 148 14.40 -18.65 6.63
N ALA A 149 13.77 -18.93 7.77
CA ALA A 149 12.55 -19.72 7.83
C ALA A 149 11.39 -19.03 7.09
N ILE A 150 11.25 -17.71 7.21
CA ILE A 150 10.25 -16.94 6.48
C ILE A 150 10.55 -16.92 4.97
N LEU A 151 11.78 -16.57 4.60
CA LEU A 151 12.20 -16.49 3.19
C LEU A 151 12.07 -17.84 2.47
N ALA A 152 12.33 -18.96 3.16
CA ALA A 152 12.15 -20.30 2.61
C ALA A 152 10.69 -20.64 2.28
N LYS A 153 9.72 -19.92 2.85
CA LYS A 153 8.29 -20.08 2.54
C LYS A 153 7.83 -19.16 1.42
N VAL A 154 8.58 -18.10 1.10
CA VAL A 154 8.24 -17.18 0.03
C VAL A 154 8.59 -17.80 -1.32
N THR A 155 7.56 -18.10 -2.12
CA THR A 155 7.76 -18.67 -3.47
C THR A 155 7.86 -17.56 -4.53
N ALA A 156 8.59 -17.78 -5.63
CA ALA A 156 8.71 -16.82 -6.73
C ALA A 156 7.34 -16.37 -7.28
N LEU A 157 6.37 -17.30 -7.35
CA LEU A 157 4.99 -17.02 -7.75
C LEU A 157 4.31 -16.01 -6.81
N GLU A 158 4.53 -16.11 -5.50
CA GLU A 158 3.96 -15.18 -4.51
C GLU A 158 4.53 -13.77 -4.67
N VAL A 159 5.84 -13.67 -4.95
CA VAL A 159 6.49 -12.39 -5.23
C VAL A 159 5.87 -11.73 -6.46
N VAL A 160 5.68 -12.48 -7.55
CA VAL A 160 5.05 -11.96 -8.78
C VAL A 160 3.61 -11.50 -8.54
N ILE A 161 2.82 -12.27 -7.79
CA ILE A 161 1.43 -11.91 -7.50
C ILE A 161 1.35 -10.67 -6.63
N THR A 162 2.15 -10.59 -5.56
CA THR A 162 2.14 -9.44 -4.64
C THR A 162 2.64 -8.17 -5.31
N LEU A 163 3.67 -8.26 -6.16
CA LEU A 163 4.12 -7.16 -7.02
C LEU A 163 3.00 -6.70 -7.96
N SER A 164 2.31 -7.65 -8.61
CA SER A 164 1.21 -7.34 -9.52
C SER A 164 0.05 -6.64 -8.79
N LYS A 165 -0.33 -7.11 -7.60
CA LYS A 165 -1.33 -6.47 -6.73
C LYS A 165 -0.94 -5.02 -6.42
N ALA A 166 0.32 -4.77 -6.05
CA ALA A 166 0.81 -3.43 -5.73
C ALA A 166 0.85 -2.50 -6.96
N LEU A 167 1.34 -2.99 -8.11
CA LEU A 167 1.43 -2.18 -9.32
C LEU A 167 0.05 -1.83 -9.89
N ILE A 168 -0.80 -2.83 -10.13
CA ILE A 168 -2.13 -2.60 -10.71
C ILE A 168 -2.99 -1.81 -9.73
N GLY A 169 -2.94 -2.16 -8.44
CA GLY A 169 -3.67 -1.46 -7.39
C GLY A 169 -3.27 0.02 -7.28
N GLY A 170 -1.97 0.33 -7.28
CA GLY A 170 -1.50 1.70 -7.19
C GLY A 170 -1.85 2.53 -8.43
N SER A 171 -1.70 1.97 -9.64
CA SER A 171 -2.13 2.63 -10.87
C SER A 171 -3.62 2.93 -10.87
N MET A 172 -4.44 1.98 -10.44
CA MET A 172 -5.89 2.15 -10.35
C MET A 172 -6.28 3.24 -9.35
N VAL A 173 -5.66 3.28 -8.17
CA VAL A 173 -5.90 4.34 -7.17
C VAL A 173 -5.56 5.72 -7.76
N GLY A 174 -4.42 5.84 -8.45
CA GLY A 174 -4.02 7.07 -9.13
C GLY A 174 -5.04 7.51 -10.20
N LEU A 175 -5.48 6.60 -11.06
CA LEU A 175 -6.48 6.89 -12.11
C LEU A 175 -7.82 7.35 -11.54
N ILE A 176 -8.30 6.70 -10.47
CA ILE A 176 -9.55 7.10 -9.82
C ILE A 176 -9.42 8.51 -9.22
N SER A 177 -8.29 8.83 -8.58
CA SER A 177 -8.04 10.20 -8.08
C SER A 177 -8.13 11.24 -9.20
N LEU A 178 -7.47 10.99 -10.33
CA LEU A 178 -7.49 11.89 -11.49
C LEU A 178 -8.91 12.10 -12.03
N HIS A 179 -9.68 11.01 -12.12
CA HIS A 179 -11.06 11.05 -12.61
C HIS A 179 -11.99 11.89 -11.73
N PHE A 180 -11.90 11.73 -10.41
CA PHE A 180 -12.75 12.48 -9.48
C PHE A 180 -12.31 13.94 -9.33
N SER A 181 -11.01 14.24 -9.36
CA SER A 181 -10.53 15.64 -9.43
C SER A 181 -11.02 16.35 -10.68
N GLY A 182 -11.10 15.63 -11.81
CA GLY A 182 -11.65 16.12 -13.06
C GLY A 182 -13.15 16.47 -13.00
N ARG A 183 -13.88 16.11 -11.94
CA ARG A 183 -15.33 16.39 -11.78
C ARG A 183 -15.65 17.60 -10.91
N VAL A 184 -14.67 18.26 -10.31
CA VAL A 184 -14.90 19.47 -9.49
C VAL A 184 -15.50 20.58 -10.35
N ALA A 185 -16.63 21.16 -9.91
CA ALA A 185 -17.48 22.06 -10.70
C ALA A 185 -17.69 23.41 -9.99
N GLY A 186 -16.61 24.20 -9.88
CA GLY A 186 -16.68 25.62 -9.55
C GLY A 186 -16.99 25.98 -8.09
N ARG A 187 -17.41 25.05 -7.23
CA ARG A 187 -17.66 25.32 -5.80
C ARG A 187 -16.61 24.66 -4.91
N PHE A 188 -16.16 25.35 -3.86
CA PHE A 188 -15.24 24.79 -2.86
C PHE A 188 -15.77 23.50 -2.22
N THR A 189 -17.09 23.41 -2.01
CA THR A 189 -17.75 22.21 -1.45
C THR A 189 -17.60 20.97 -2.34
N ASP A 190 -17.34 21.15 -3.63
CA ASP A 190 -17.20 20.04 -4.58
C ASP A 190 -15.86 19.32 -4.42
N ILE A 191 -14.85 20.00 -3.87
CA ILE A 191 -13.55 19.38 -3.56
C ILE A 191 -13.74 18.31 -2.48
N SER A 192 -14.38 18.65 -1.37
CA SER A 192 -14.65 17.69 -0.29
C SER A 192 -15.52 16.52 -0.75
N ARG A 193 -16.52 16.79 -1.60
CA ARG A 193 -17.35 15.73 -2.22
C ARG A 193 -16.52 14.83 -3.15
N ALA A 194 -15.65 15.42 -3.97
CA ALA A 194 -14.76 14.66 -4.85
C ALA A 194 -13.80 13.78 -4.04
N ILE A 195 -13.23 14.28 -2.94
CA ILE A 195 -12.38 13.50 -2.04
C ILE A 195 -13.17 12.32 -1.46
N SER A 196 -14.33 12.56 -0.85
CA SER A 196 -15.13 11.50 -0.23
C SER A 196 -15.56 10.42 -1.24
N SER A 197 -16.03 10.84 -2.41
CA SER A 197 -16.48 9.93 -3.47
C SER A 197 -15.30 9.17 -4.12
N SER A 198 -14.17 9.85 -4.33
CA SER A 198 -12.91 9.24 -4.81
C SER A 198 -12.44 8.16 -3.86
N THR A 199 -12.30 8.47 -2.57
CA THR A 199 -11.83 7.53 -1.54
C THR A 199 -12.72 6.30 -1.46
N THR A 200 -14.03 6.49 -1.49
CA THR A 200 -15.00 5.38 -1.45
C THR A 200 -14.84 4.48 -2.68
N ALA A 201 -14.77 5.07 -3.88
CA ALA A 201 -14.56 4.32 -5.11
C ALA A 201 -13.20 3.60 -5.15
N GLN A 202 -12.15 4.24 -4.66
CA GLN A 202 -10.80 3.67 -4.55
C GLN A 202 -10.77 2.47 -3.61
N LEU A 203 -11.39 2.57 -2.43
CA LEU A 203 -11.43 1.46 -1.47
C LEU A 203 -12.18 0.26 -2.04
N ILE A 204 -13.37 0.48 -2.62
CA ILE A 204 -14.15 -0.60 -3.23
C ILE A 204 -13.35 -1.26 -4.35
N ALA A 205 -12.86 -0.47 -5.30
CA ALA A 205 -12.11 -1.00 -6.44
C ALA A 205 -10.84 -1.74 -5.97
N PHE A 206 -10.11 -1.20 -5.00
CA PHE A 206 -8.87 -1.77 -4.49
C PHE A 206 -9.11 -3.09 -3.74
N PHE A 207 -10.15 -3.17 -2.91
CA PHE A 207 -10.52 -4.44 -2.26
C PHE A 207 -10.98 -5.48 -3.27
N THR A 208 -11.84 -5.09 -4.23
CA THR A 208 -12.29 -6.02 -5.28
C THR A 208 -11.11 -6.54 -6.09
N LEU A 209 -10.18 -5.67 -6.49
CA LEU A 209 -8.97 -6.06 -7.21
C LEU A 209 -8.10 -7.02 -6.39
N ASN A 210 -7.93 -6.77 -5.09
CA ASN A 210 -7.14 -7.63 -4.23
C ASN A 210 -7.75 -9.04 -4.14
N VAL A 211 -9.07 -9.13 -3.91
CA VAL A 211 -9.80 -10.40 -3.85
C VAL A 211 -9.75 -11.15 -5.18
N VAL A 212 -9.98 -10.47 -6.31
CA VAL A 212 -9.94 -11.09 -7.64
C VAL A 212 -8.56 -11.64 -7.94
N LEU A 213 -7.49 -10.86 -7.73
CA LEU A 213 -6.12 -11.32 -7.96
C LEU A 213 -5.72 -12.44 -7.00
N SER A 214 -6.21 -12.41 -5.76
CA SER A 214 -6.05 -13.50 -4.81
C SER A 214 -6.70 -14.77 -5.36
N LEU A 215 -8.00 -14.75 -5.69
CA LEU A 215 -8.72 -15.91 -6.21
C LEU A 215 -8.13 -16.51 -7.49
N MET A 216 -7.67 -15.67 -8.43
CA MET A 216 -7.04 -16.16 -9.67
C MET A 216 -5.72 -16.89 -9.39
N ALA A 217 -4.96 -16.44 -8.40
CA ALA A 217 -3.70 -17.06 -8.02
C ALA A 217 -3.85 -18.43 -7.35
N TYR A 218 -4.98 -18.72 -6.69
CA TYR A 218 -5.21 -19.97 -5.95
C TYR A 218 -6.09 -20.98 -6.69
N LYS A 219 -6.62 -20.62 -7.87
CA LYS A 219 -7.29 -21.56 -8.77
C LYS A 219 -6.35 -22.24 -9.77
N LEU A 220 -5.07 -21.84 -9.82
CA LEU A 220 -3.98 -22.53 -10.51
C LEU A 220 -3.19 -23.39 -9.52
#